data_AF-A0A0A7LE34-F1
#
_entry.id   AF-A0A0A7LE34-F1
#
_cell.length_a   1.000
_cell.length_b   1.000
_cell.length_c   1.000
_cell.angle_alpha   90.00
_cell.angle_beta   90.00
_cell.angle_gamma   90.00
#
_symmetry.space_group_name_H-M   'P 1'
#
loop_
_entity.id
_entity.type
_entity.pdbx_description
1 polymer ?
#
loop_
_entity_poly.entity_id
_entity_poly.type
_entity_poly.pdbx_seq_one_letter_code
_entity_poly.pdbx_strand_id
1 'polypeptide(L)'
;MAKKDTLKALTSRDISEEVAVLLLTKYSTLSAISAASIEELVALGISEAEAEATQSKIGKRTTRTAAAPVKTKKPVPEPKNEVMEEVYREYVFSVTENRLNAIIKKLGIFLPMKIVTDISSAIEAADLSDEICEKLIVTANRMYTSHLMDKNESTGVMAAHSLGEPGTQMNMRTFHYAGVANINVTQGLPRLIEIVDARRVPSTPSMDIPLTGMAAEDEGVARHVASEIEVTSLLDIASVETDITNMRLVVTPNTRKMEQRGLEAEDIVDRLNKIKQVRGMVKLSGYQIVITSDEPSYKKLQAMYDAVKTAKIKGIDGISRAVLSRVGGSWKIITEGSNLKEVLKIEGVNANKVMTNSILEVADVLGIEAARNSIIREAMGTLGEAGLDVDIRHIMLVADLMTNDGQVKAIGRHGVSGKKSSVLARAAFEITAAHLLHAAMVGEVDSLEGVTENIIVGQPVTLGTGAVNLIYTPKKGENE
;
A
#
# COMPACT_ATOMS: atom_id res chain seq x y z
N MET A 1 23.77 -19.02 31.56
CA MET A 1 24.57 -18.65 30.36
C MET A 1 25.74 -17.74 30.71
N ALA A 2 25.53 -16.62 31.43
CA ALA A 2 26.57 -15.63 31.73
C ALA A 2 27.89 -16.15 32.37
N LYS A 3 27.85 -17.12 33.31
CA LYS A 3 29.07 -17.64 33.98
C LYS A 3 30.00 -18.46 33.07
N LYS A 4 29.44 -19.18 32.09
CA LYS A 4 30.22 -20.00 31.15
C LYS A 4 30.89 -19.14 30.08
N ASP A 5 30.21 -18.08 29.67
CA ASP A 5 30.73 -17.12 28.69
C ASP A 5 31.81 -16.21 29.30
N THR A 6 31.67 -15.86 30.59
CA THR A 6 32.71 -15.14 31.34
C THR A 6 33.94 -15.99 31.61
N LEU A 7 33.78 -17.29 31.94
CA LEU A 7 34.93 -18.20 32.08
C LEU A 7 35.71 -18.37 30.76
N LYS A 8 35.00 -18.48 29.63
CA LYS A 8 35.61 -18.51 28.29
C LYS A 8 36.32 -17.20 27.93
N ALA A 9 35.80 -16.06 28.39
CA ALA A 9 36.39 -14.75 28.15
C ALA A 9 37.60 -14.45 29.05
N LEU A 10 37.72 -15.10 30.20
CA LEU A 10 38.90 -15.01 31.07
C LEU A 10 40.02 -15.93 30.57
N THR A 11 39.69 -17.14 30.12
CA THR A 11 40.65 -18.07 29.49
C THR A 11 41.18 -17.54 28.16
N SER A 12 40.37 -16.85 27.35
CA SER A 12 40.85 -16.20 26.11
C SER A 12 41.76 -14.98 26.35
N ARG A 13 41.91 -14.53 27.60
CA ARG A 13 42.77 -13.41 28.01
C ARG A 13 43.99 -13.87 28.82
N ASP A 14 44.34 -15.17 28.74
CA ASP A 14 45.47 -15.79 29.43
C ASP A 14 45.45 -15.60 30.96
N ILE A 15 44.27 -15.73 31.58
CA ILE A 15 44.13 -15.84 33.03
C ILE A 15 43.99 -17.33 33.37
N SER A 16 44.72 -17.82 34.39
CA SER A 16 44.67 -19.22 34.78
C SER A 16 43.26 -19.64 35.23
N GLU A 17 42.88 -20.88 34.92
CA GLU A 17 41.54 -21.38 35.24
C GLU A 17 41.24 -21.34 36.75
N GLU A 18 42.27 -21.52 37.59
CA GLU A 18 42.16 -21.44 39.05
C GLU A 18 41.75 -20.03 39.53
N VAL A 19 42.39 -18.99 38.97
CA VAL A 19 42.06 -17.59 39.29
C VAL A 19 40.69 -17.21 38.72
N ALA A 20 40.34 -17.71 37.53
CA ALA A 20 39.03 -17.47 36.93
C ALA A 20 37.88 -18.08 37.75
N VAL A 21 38.08 -19.26 38.34
CA VAL A 21 37.10 -19.92 39.20
C VAL A 21 36.93 -19.16 40.52
N LEU A 22 38.02 -18.69 41.13
CA LEU A 22 37.98 -17.87 42.36
C LEU A 22 37.24 -16.55 42.13
N LEU A 23 37.45 -15.88 40.99
CA LEU A 23 36.73 -14.64 40.65
C LEU A 23 35.23 -14.84 40.44
N LEU A 24 34.82 -16.00 39.89
CA LEU A 24 33.42 -16.34 39.63
C LEU A 24 32.62 -16.72 40.89
N THR A 25 33.28 -16.88 42.04
CA THR A 25 32.62 -17.05 43.34
C THR A 25 31.93 -15.75 43.79
N LYS A 26 32.57 -14.59 43.56
CA LYS A 26 32.09 -13.28 44.00
C LYS A 26 31.52 -12.42 42.86
N TYR A 27 32.03 -12.56 41.63
CA TYR A 27 31.64 -11.71 40.50
C TYR A 27 31.06 -12.51 39.33
N SER A 28 29.89 -12.13 38.85
CA SER A 28 29.18 -12.81 37.75
C SER A 28 29.41 -12.18 36.36
N THR A 29 30.02 -11.00 36.30
CA THR A 29 30.23 -10.23 35.06
C THR A 29 31.65 -9.66 34.99
N LEU A 30 32.22 -9.57 33.78
CA LEU A 30 33.54 -8.97 33.52
C LEU A 30 33.61 -7.50 33.96
N SER A 31 32.48 -6.78 33.92
CA SER A 31 32.40 -5.39 34.39
C SER A 31 32.60 -5.26 35.91
N ALA A 32 32.06 -6.20 36.68
CA ALA A 32 32.23 -6.20 38.14
C ALA A 32 33.67 -6.54 38.54
N ILE A 33 34.32 -7.46 37.82
CA ILE A 33 35.73 -7.82 38.02
C ILE A 33 36.65 -6.62 37.68
N SER A 34 36.33 -5.85 36.63
CA SER A 34 37.11 -4.67 36.25
C SER A 34 37.01 -3.49 37.23
N ALA A 35 35.96 -3.46 38.06
CA ALA A 35 35.68 -2.40 39.03
C ALA A 35 36.21 -2.70 40.44
N ALA A 36 36.63 -3.94 40.71
CA ALA A 36 37.18 -4.34 42.00
C ALA A 36 38.59 -3.74 42.22
N SER A 37 38.88 -3.33 43.46
CA SER A 37 40.20 -2.86 43.86
C SER A 37 41.17 -4.03 44.11
N ILE A 38 42.47 -3.76 44.04
CA ILE A 38 43.53 -4.77 44.26
C ILE A 38 43.38 -5.43 45.64
N GLU A 39 42.99 -4.65 46.67
CA GLU A 39 42.75 -5.15 48.03
C GLU A 39 41.61 -6.19 48.10
N GLU A 40 40.55 -6.03 47.30
CA GLU A 40 39.44 -6.99 47.26
C GLU A 40 39.80 -8.29 46.52
N LEU A 41 40.77 -8.24 45.61
CA LEU A 41 41.28 -9.38 44.87
C LEU A 41 42.27 -10.19 45.73
N VAL A 42 43.10 -9.52 46.53
CA VAL A 42 44.01 -10.16 47.50
C VAL A 42 43.21 -10.85 48.62
N ALA A 43 42.09 -10.25 49.06
CA ALA A 43 41.18 -10.86 50.02
C ALA A 43 40.54 -12.18 49.53
N LEU A 44 40.57 -12.45 48.21
CA LEU A 44 40.10 -13.71 47.61
C LEU A 44 41.19 -14.79 47.51
N GLY A 45 42.39 -14.53 48.06
CA GLY A 45 43.52 -15.48 48.08
C GLY A 45 44.38 -15.47 46.82
N ILE A 46 44.28 -14.42 45.98
CA ILE A 46 45.12 -14.22 44.79
C ILE A 46 46.40 -13.47 45.19
N SER A 47 47.55 -13.84 44.64
CA SER A 47 48.81 -13.13 44.90
C SER A 47 48.79 -11.70 44.34
N GLU A 48 49.48 -10.75 44.98
CA GLU A 48 49.51 -9.34 44.53
C GLU A 48 49.95 -9.20 43.07
N ALA A 49 50.91 -10.00 42.62
CA ALA A 49 51.39 -10.03 41.25
C ALA A 49 50.33 -10.52 40.24
N GLU A 50 49.49 -11.50 40.63
CA GLU A 50 48.41 -12.02 39.78
C GLU A 50 47.19 -11.10 39.77
N ALA A 51 46.92 -10.38 40.86
CA ALA A 51 45.88 -9.36 40.92
C ALA A 51 46.21 -8.18 40.00
N GLU A 52 47.46 -7.72 39.99
CA GLU A 52 47.94 -6.69 39.06
C GLU A 52 47.93 -7.16 37.60
N ALA A 53 48.33 -8.41 37.34
CA ALA A 53 48.26 -9.01 36.01
C ALA A 53 46.80 -9.14 35.52
N THR A 54 45.88 -9.48 36.41
CA THR A 54 44.44 -9.59 36.10
C THR A 54 43.84 -8.22 35.80
N GLN A 55 44.19 -7.18 36.57
CA GLN A 55 43.67 -5.83 36.35
C GLN A 55 44.25 -5.16 35.09
N SER A 56 45.53 -5.41 34.79
CA SER A 56 46.16 -4.96 33.54
C SER A 56 45.60 -5.68 32.30
N LYS A 57 45.35 -7.00 32.38
CA LYS A 57 44.75 -7.79 31.28
C LYS A 57 43.26 -7.55 31.07
N ILE A 58 42.51 -7.22 32.12
CA ILE A 58 41.07 -6.93 32.01
C ILE A 58 40.81 -5.54 31.45
N GLY A 59 41.73 -4.60 31.69
CA GLY A 59 41.73 -3.25 31.14
C GLY A 59 40.57 -2.40 31.66
N LYS A 60 40.85 -1.20 32.19
CA LYS A 60 39.79 -0.23 32.48
C LYS A 60 39.07 0.08 31.17
N ARG A 61 37.80 -0.31 31.08
CA ARG A 61 36.90 0.22 30.06
C ARG A 61 36.88 1.73 30.26
N THR A 62 37.50 2.47 29.34
CA THR A 62 37.30 3.92 29.22
C THR A 62 35.82 4.18 29.38
N THR A 63 35.47 4.92 30.43
CA THR A 63 34.15 5.54 30.59
C THR A 63 33.73 6.01 29.21
N ARG A 64 32.57 5.54 28.72
CA ARG A 64 31.97 6.02 27.49
C ARG A 64 31.97 7.54 27.58
N THR A 65 32.95 8.19 26.95
CA THR A 65 32.75 9.51 26.36
C THR A 65 31.44 9.40 25.62
N ALA A 66 30.57 10.38 25.88
CA ALA A 66 29.23 10.52 25.33
C ALA A 66 29.09 9.75 24.03
N ALA A 67 28.08 8.86 23.98
CA ALA A 67 27.77 8.00 22.84
C ALA A 67 28.27 8.68 21.56
N ALA A 68 29.25 8.05 20.88
CA ALA A 68 29.59 8.44 19.52
C ALA A 68 28.25 8.69 18.83
N PRO A 69 28.03 9.87 18.21
CA PRO A 69 26.77 10.12 17.54
C PRO A 69 26.59 8.90 16.68
N VAL A 70 25.45 8.23 16.87
CA VAL A 70 25.00 7.19 15.94
C VAL A 70 25.42 7.73 14.59
N LYS A 71 26.19 6.97 13.79
CA LYS A 71 26.29 7.28 12.37
C LYS A 71 24.83 7.22 11.92
N THR A 72 24.14 8.34 12.04
CA THR A 72 23.02 8.73 11.25
C THR A 72 23.56 8.35 9.89
N LYS A 73 23.00 7.27 9.32
CA LYS A 73 22.99 7.13 7.86
C LYS A 73 22.86 8.57 7.40
N LYS A 74 23.86 9.10 6.66
CA LYS A 74 23.72 10.42 6.01
C LYS A 74 22.25 10.47 5.65
N PRO A 75 21.44 11.40 6.21
CA PRO A 75 20.02 11.39 5.91
C PRO A 75 20.02 11.23 4.41
N VAL A 76 19.45 10.10 3.95
CA VAL A 76 19.16 9.95 2.52
C VAL A 76 18.50 11.28 2.25
N PRO A 77 19.11 12.17 1.43
CA PRO A 77 18.60 13.52 1.32
C PRO A 77 17.12 13.31 1.12
N GLU A 78 16.33 13.73 2.13
CA GLU A 78 14.88 13.63 2.01
C GLU A 78 14.66 14.25 0.64
N PRO A 79 14.02 13.52 -0.31
CA PRO A 79 13.75 14.11 -1.60
C PRO A 79 13.19 15.47 -1.23
N LYS A 80 13.86 16.54 -1.65
CA LYS A 80 13.34 17.87 -1.37
C LYS A 80 11.90 17.73 -1.79
N ASN A 81 10.97 17.85 -0.85
CA ASN A 81 9.59 18.07 -1.20
C ASN A 81 9.66 19.44 -1.87
N GLU A 82 10.05 19.43 -3.15
CA GLU A 82 9.60 20.40 -4.11
C GLU A 82 8.12 20.44 -3.81
N VAL A 83 7.72 21.55 -3.19
CA VAL A 83 6.32 21.86 -2.98
C VAL A 83 5.71 21.57 -4.33
N MET A 84 4.93 20.50 -4.44
CA MET A 84 4.26 20.16 -5.69
C MET A 84 3.56 21.45 -6.07
N GLU A 85 4.01 22.09 -7.14
CA GLU A 85 3.29 23.23 -7.67
C GLU A 85 1.90 22.68 -7.95
N GLU A 86 0.91 23.20 -7.24
CA GLU A 86 -0.48 22.88 -7.52
C GLU A 86 -0.72 23.41 -8.94
N VAL A 87 -0.61 22.53 -9.93
CA VAL A 87 -0.92 22.84 -11.32
C VAL A 87 -2.42 22.99 -11.40
N TYR A 88 -2.91 24.16 -11.02
CA TYR A 88 -4.24 24.59 -11.37
C TYR A 88 -4.23 24.87 -12.87
N ARG A 89 -4.78 23.92 -13.64
CA ARG A 89 -5.24 24.27 -14.99
C ARG A 89 -6.42 25.20 -14.78
N GLU A 90 -6.17 26.50 -14.89
CA GLU A 90 -7.22 27.50 -14.93
C GLU A 90 -8.16 27.15 -16.09
N TYR A 91 -9.41 26.86 -15.76
CA TYR A 91 -10.41 26.59 -16.76
C TYR A 91 -10.74 27.91 -17.47
N VAL A 92 -10.45 27.98 -18.76
CA VAL A 92 -10.75 29.16 -19.56
C VAL A 92 -12.23 29.12 -19.93
N PHE A 93 -13.00 30.02 -19.33
CA PHE A 93 -14.43 30.15 -19.60
C PHE A 93 -14.71 30.53 -21.06
N SER A 94 -15.68 29.87 -21.68
CA SER A 94 -16.22 30.27 -22.99
C SER A 94 -16.85 31.67 -22.92
N VAL A 95 -16.95 32.35 -24.06
CA VAL A 95 -17.62 33.66 -24.18
C VAL A 95 -19.07 33.58 -23.65
N THR A 96 -19.74 32.44 -23.90
CA THR A 96 -21.11 32.16 -23.45
C THR A 96 -21.17 31.90 -21.94
N GLU A 97 -20.19 31.19 -21.37
CA GLU A 97 -20.10 30.93 -19.93
C GLU A 97 -19.85 32.20 -19.12
N ASN A 98 -19.03 33.10 -19.65
CA ASN A 98 -18.82 34.42 -19.04
C ASN A 98 -20.10 35.26 -19.04
N ARG A 99 -20.91 35.16 -20.10
CA ARG A 99 -22.21 35.82 -20.20
C ARG A 99 -23.20 35.25 -19.19
N LEU A 100 -23.28 33.93 -19.05
CA LEU A 100 -24.11 33.26 -18.03
C LEU A 100 -23.63 33.57 -16.61
N ASN A 101 -22.32 33.57 -16.35
CA ASN A 101 -21.76 33.95 -15.05
C ASN A 101 -22.05 35.40 -14.67
N ALA A 102 -22.08 36.32 -15.63
CA ALA A 102 -22.50 37.71 -15.39
C ALA A 102 -23.99 37.79 -15.00
N ILE A 103 -24.85 37.01 -15.64
CA ILE A 103 -26.29 36.93 -15.30
C ILE A 103 -26.47 36.30 -13.91
N ILE A 104 -25.75 35.23 -13.59
CA ILE A 104 -25.77 34.57 -12.28
C ILE A 104 -25.30 35.53 -11.18
N LYS A 105 -24.24 36.31 -11.42
CA LYS A 105 -23.77 37.35 -10.48
C LYS A 105 -24.79 38.47 -10.29
N LYS A 106 -25.51 38.89 -11.34
CA LYS A 106 -26.60 39.88 -11.22
C LYS A 106 -27.77 39.35 -10.40
N LEU A 107 -28.09 38.06 -10.52
CA LEU A 107 -29.20 37.43 -9.81
C LEU A 107 -28.84 36.98 -8.38
N GLY A 108 -27.54 36.95 -8.02
CA GLY A 108 -27.08 36.52 -6.69
C GLY A 108 -27.36 35.04 -6.40
N ILE A 109 -27.49 34.21 -7.44
CA ILE A 109 -27.82 32.78 -7.33
C ILE A 109 -26.53 31.96 -7.30
N PHE A 110 -26.51 30.88 -6.50
CA PHE A 110 -25.42 29.91 -6.53
C PHE A 110 -25.81 28.68 -7.37
N LEU A 111 -25.05 28.41 -8.42
CA LEU A 111 -25.18 27.20 -9.24
C LEU A 111 -23.80 26.53 -9.41
N PRO A 112 -23.70 25.19 -9.31
CA PRO A 112 -22.48 24.47 -9.61
C PRO A 112 -21.97 24.74 -11.03
N MET A 113 -20.64 24.89 -11.16
CA MET A 113 -19.97 25.17 -12.43
C MET A 113 -20.37 24.19 -13.54
N LYS A 114 -20.47 22.89 -13.22
CA LYS A 114 -20.86 21.85 -14.19
C LYS A 114 -22.25 22.10 -14.81
N ILE A 115 -23.20 22.59 -14.02
CA ILE A 115 -24.55 22.91 -14.54
C ILE A 115 -24.46 24.11 -15.48
N VAL A 116 -23.61 25.09 -15.18
CA VAL A 116 -23.38 26.26 -16.03
C VAL A 116 -22.72 25.86 -17.35
N THR A 117 -21.71 24.97 -17.32
CA THR A 117 -21.06 24.47 -18.54
C THR A 117 -22.04 23.66 -19.39
N ASP A 118 -22.86 22.80 -18.77
CA ASP A 118 -23.85 21.99 -19.48
C ASP A 118 -24.90 22.88 -20.17
N ILE A 119 -25.42 23.88 -19.44
CA ILE A 119 -26.33 24.90 -19.99
C ILE A 119 -25.65 25.69 -21.11
N SER A 120 -24.39 26.09 -20.95
CA SER A 120 -23.65 26.83 -21.98
C SER A 120 -23.51 26.01 -23.25
N SER A 121 -23.14 24.74 -23.15
CA SER A 121 -23.00 23.85 -24.31
C SER A 121 -24.33 23.64 -25.06
N ALA A 122 -25.45 23.60 -24.32
CA ALA A 122 -26.78 23.50 -24.91
C ALA A 122 -27.24 24.82 -25.57
N ILE A 123 -26.83 25.97 -25.02
CA ILE A 123 -27.14 27.31 -25.56
C ILE A 123 -26.23 27.65 -26.74
N GLU A 124 -24.99 27.19 -26.79
CA GLU A 124 -24.13 27.39 -27.98
C GLU A 124 -24.74 26.77 -29.25
N ALA A 125 -25.59 25.74 -29.12
CA ALA A 125 -26.35 25.17 -30.23
C ALA A 125 -27.64 25.94 -30.59
N ALA A 126 -28.13 26.83 -29.71
CA ALA A 126 -29.37 27.57 -29.88
C ALA A 126 -29.16 29.04 -29.47
N ASP A 127 -29.02 29.94 -30.45
CA ASP A 127 -28.78 31.37 -30.23
C ASP A 127 -30.01 32.03 -29.55
N LEU A 128 -30.07 31.92 -28.22
CA LEU A 128 -31.22 32.29 -27.36
C LEU A 128 -31.09 33.74 -26.85
N SER A 129 -32.24 34.38 -26.64
CA SER A 129 -32.30 35.74 -26.08
C SER A 129 -31.97 35.75 -24.58
N ASP A 130 -31.42 36.89 -24.11
CA ASP A 130 -31.01 37.06 -22.70
C ASP A 130 -32.15 36.83 -21.69
N GLU A 131 -33.38 37.18 -22.04
CA GLU A 131 -34.56 36.95 -21.18
C GLU A 131 -34.89 35.46 -20.99
N ILE A 132 -34.67 34.64 -22.02
CA ILE A 132 -34.91 33.19 -21.93
C ILE A 132 -33.79 32.56 -21.10
N CYS A 133 -32.55 33.03 -21.25
CA CYS A 133 -31.42 32.62 -20.41
C CYS A 133 -31.67 32.91 -18.93
N GLU A 134 -32.22 34.08 -18.59
CA GLU A 134 -32.60 34.42 -17.20
C GLU A 134 -33.66 33.46 -16.65
N LYS A 135 -34.74 33.20 -17.40
CA LYS A 135 -35.79 32.24 -16.98
C LYS A 135 -35.27 30.83 -16.82
N LEU A 136 -34.34 30.42 -17.67
CA LEU A 136 -33.71 29.10 -17.63
C LEU A 136 -32.84 28.96 -16.38
N ILE A 137 -32.03 29.97 -16.05
CA ILE A 137 -31.22 30.00 -14.82
C ILE A 137 -32.11 29.95 -13.57
N VAL A 138 -33.21 30.72 -13.53
CA VAL A 138 -34.15 30.72 -12.41
C VAL A 138 -34.80 29.34 -12.24
N THR A 139 -35.19 28.71 -13.35
CA THR A 139 -35.80 27.37 -13.33
C THR A 139 -34.79 26.32 -12.89
N ALA A 140 -33.56 26.36 -13.41
CA ALA A 140 -32.47 25.48 -13.02
C ALA A 140 -32.14 25.61 -11.53
N ASN A 141 -32.08 26.84 -11.00
CA ASN A 141 -31.87 27.08 -9.58
C ASN A 141 -33.01 26.55 -8.70
N ARG A 142 -34.26 26.73 -9.13
CA ARG A 142 -35.42 26.18 -8.41
C ARG A 142 -35.33 24.65 -8.36
N MET A 143 -35.01 24.01 -9.48
CA MET A 143 -34.82 22.56 -9.53
C MET A 143 -33.64 22.11 -8.66
N TYR A 144 -32.52 22.82 -8.70
CA TYR A 144 -31.37 22.50 -7.85
C TYR A 144 -31.73 22.59 -6.37
N THR A 145 -32.36 23.69 -5.95
CA THR A 145 -32.75 23.93 -4.56
C THR A 145 -33.77 22.89 -4.06
N SER A 146 -34.73 22.47 -4.91
CA SER A 146 -35.73 21.47 -4.53
C SER A 146 -35.19 20.05 -4.41
N HIS A 147 -34.03 19.75 -5.00
CA HIS A 147 -33.38 18.44 -4.95
C HIS A 147 -32.17 18.40 -4.01
N LEU A 148 -31.95 19.46 -3.23
CA LEU A 148 -30.99 19.40 -2.13
C LEU A 148 -31.45 18.36 -1.12
N MET A 149 -30.49 17.61 -0.59
CA MET A 149 -30.75 16.61 0.42
C MET A 149 -31.16 17.27 1.73
N ASP A 150 -32.17 16.71 2.39
CA ASP A 150 -32.64 17.19 3.68
C ASP A 150 -31.53 17.08 4.75
N LYS A 151 -31.50 18.06 5.65
CA LYS A 151 -30.52 18.11 6.74
C LYS A 151 -30.78 16.97 7.73
N ASN A 152 -29.70 16.41 8.27
CA ASN A 152 -29.71 15.32 9.26
C ASN A 152 -30.29 13.98 8.75
N GLU A 153 -30.35 13.81 7.43
CA GLU A 153 -30.71 12.54 6.80
C GLU A 153 -29.65 11.47 7.06
N SER A 154 -30.09 10.21 7.12
CA SER A 154 -29.26 9.06 7.48
C SER A 154 -28.41 8.52 6.32
N THR A 155 -27.63 9.39 5.68
CA THR A 155 -26.87 9.07 4.46
C THR A 155 -25.90 7.90 4.59
N GLY A 156 -25.27 7.74 5.74
CA GLY A 156 -24.37 6.62 6.01
C GLY A 156 -25.09 5.27 5.94
N VAL A 157 -26.32 5.21 6.49
CA VAL A 157 -27.14 3.98 6.44
C VAL A 157 -27.65 3.74 5.03
N MET A 158 -28.14 4.78 4.35
CA MET A 158 -28.60 4.68 2.96
C MET A 158 -27.47 4.21 2.02
N ALA A 159 -26.27 4.78 2.16
CA ALA A 159 -25.12 4.39 1.36
C ALA A 159 -24.71 2.94 1.64
N ALA A 160 -24.70 2.52 2.91
CA ALA A 160 -24.40 1.14 3.28
C ALA A 160 -25.41 0.15 2.68
N HIS A 161 -26.71 0.46 2.75
CA HIS A 161 -27.75 -0.37 2.14
C HIS A 161 -27.65 -0.39 0.61
N SER A 162 -27.47 0.77 -0.02
CA SER A 162 -27.37 0.88 -1.48
C SER A 162 -26.15 0.16 -2.04
N LEU A 163 -25.04 0.12 -1.30
CA LEU A 163 -23.86 -0.66 -1.68
C LEU A 163 -24.02 -2.16 -1.38
N GLY A 164 -24.74 -2.51 -0.31
CA GLY A 164 -24.92 -3.89 0.14
C GLY A 164 -26.03 -4.68 -0.58
N GLU A 165 -27.12 -4.01 -0.97
CA GLU A 165 -28.25 -4.62 -1.69
C GLU A 165 -27.83 -5.31 -3.00
N PRO A 166 -27.04 -4.67 -3.89
CA PRO A 166 -26.51 -5.29 -5.09
C PRO A 166 -25.70 -6.55 -4.79
N GLY A 167 -25.02 -6.60 -3.64
CA GLY A 167 -24.19 -7.75 -3.24
C GLY A 167 -24.97 -9.06 -3.14
N THR A 168 -26.25 -9.01 -2.79
CA THR A 168 -27.13 -10.21 -2.77
C THR A 168 -27.58 -10.65 -4.17
N GLN A 169 -27.64 -9.71 -5.10
CA GLN A 169 -28.06 -9.93 -6.49
C GLN A 169 -26.87 -10.28 -7.40
N MET A 170 -25.65 -10.06 -6.90
CA MET A 170 -24.38 -10.31 -7.57
C MET A 170 -24.07 -11.81 -7.61
N ASN A 171 -24.94 -12.58 -8.26
CA ASN A 171 -24.65 -13.98 -8.59
C ASN A 171 -23.46 -14.06 -9.55
N MET A 172 -22.79 -15.23 -9.56
CA MET A 172 -21.60 -15.55 -10.36
C MET A 172 -21.84 -15.38 -11.87
N ARG A 173 -21.87 -14.14 -12.37
CA ARG A 173 -21.64 -13.82 -13.77
C ARG A 173 -20.14 -13.80 -14.00
N THR A 174 -19.52 -14.98 -13.98
CA THR A 174 -18.17 -15.15 -14.52
C THR A 174 -18.26 -15.00 -16.04
N PHE A 175 -18.01 -13.79 -16.53
CA PHE A 175 -17.89 -13.56 -17.96
C PHE A 175 -16.52 -14.07 -18.42
N HIS A 176 -16.54 -15.12 -19.23
CA HIS A 176 -15.50 -15.28 -20.24
C HIS A 176 -15.59 -14.08 -21.17
N TYR A 177 -14.76 -13.05 -20.95
CA TYR A 177 -14.64 -11.97 -21.91
C TYR A 177 -13.98 -12.53 -23.18
N ALA A 178 -14.80 -12.79 -24.20
CA ALA A 178 -14.30 -13.16 -25.51
C ALA A 178 -13.62 -11.93 -26.14
N GLY A 179 -12.28 -11.95 -26.24
CA GLY A 179 -11.55 -11.04 -27.16
C GLY A 179 -10.53 -10.08 -26.54
N VAL A 180 -10.34 -10.03 -25.21
CA VAL A 180 -9.23 -9.29 -24.59
C VAL A 180 -8.28 -10.28 -23.94
N ALA A 181 -6.99 -10.19 -24.27
CA ALA A 181 -6.01 -11.21 -23.98
C ALA A 181 -5.93 -11.60 -22.49
N ASN A 182 -6.55 -12.74 -22.15
CA ASN A 182 -6.32 -13.65 -21.02
C ASN A 182 -5.54 -13.10 -19.82
N ILE A 183 -6.10 -12.15 -19.08
CA ILE A 183 -5.70 -11.88 -17.69
C ILE A 183 -6.96 -12.06 -16.85
N ASN A 184 -6.98 -13.10 -16.03
CA ASN A 184 -8.08 -13.39 -15.13
C ASN A 184 -8.04 -12.39 -13.97
N VAL A 185 -8.80 -11.31 -14.08
CA VAL A 185 -9.01 -10.37 -12.96
C VAL A 185 -10.20 -10.86 -12.13
N THR A 186 -10.10 -10.82 -10.81
CA THR A 186 -11.21 -11.05 -9.90
C THR A 186 -12.28 -9.99 -10.15
N GLN A 187 -13.44 -10.42 -10.62
CA GLN A 187 -14.60 -9.56 -10.86
C GLN A 187 -15.71 -9.88 -9.87
N GLY A 188 -16.65 -8.96 -9.74
CA GLY A 188 -17.87 -9.15 -8.97
C GLY A 188 -17.72 -8.89 -7.46
N LEU A 189 -18.53 -9.59 -6.66
CA LEU A 189 -18.62 -9.36 -5.22
C LEU A 189 -17.29 -9.59 -4.48
N PRO A 190 -16.49 -10.64 -4.78
CA PRO A 190 -15.21 -10.82 -4.10
C PRO A 190 -14.29 -9.61 -4.26
N ARG A 191 -14.33 -8.95 -5.42
CA ARG A 191 -13.54 -7.74 -5.67
C ARG A 191 -14.02 -6.56 -4.84
N LEU A 192 -15.34 -6.37 -4.74
CA LEU A 192 -15.92 -5.31 -3.92
C LEU A 192 -15.56 -5.50 -2.43
N ILE A 193 -15.55 -6.74 -1.94
CA ILE A 193 -15.11 -7.08 -0.57
C ILE A 193 -13.63 -6.71 -0.38
N GLU A 194 -12.75 -7.04 -1.33
CA GLU A 194 -11.33 -6.69 -1.24
C GLU A 194 -11.07 -5.18 -1.15
N ILE A 195 -11.85 -4.40 -1.90
CA ILE A 195 -11.79 -2.92 -1.89
C ILE A 195 -12.20 -2.41 -0.51
N VAL A 196 -13.37 -2.82 -0.03
CA VAL A 196 -13.96 -2.39 1.26
C VAL A 196 -13.10 -2.81 2.47
N ASP A 197 -12.47 -3.98 2.40
CA ASP A 197 -11.54 -4.46 3.42
C ASP A 197 -10.13 -3.88 3.31
N ALA A 198 -9.87 -2.99 2.34
CA ALA A 198 -8.57 -2.37 2.09
C ALA A 198 -7.42 -3.41 2.12
N ARG A 199 -7.59 -4.51 1.37
CA ARG A 199 -6.64 -5.63 1.40
C ARG A 199 -5.27 -5.20 0.88
N ARG A 200 -4.19 -5.57 1.61
CA ARG A 200 -2.81 -5.20 1.26
C ARG A 200 -2.36 -5.65 -0.12
N VAL A 201 -2.72 -6.87 -0.50
CA VAL A 201 -2.46 -7.41 -1.83
C VAL A 201 -3.78 -8.00 -2.32
N PRO A 202 -4.34 -7.50 -3.44
CA PRO A 202 -5.55 -8.08 -4.02
C PRO A 202 -5.26 -9.49 -4.54
N SER A 203 -6.28 -10.32 -4.72
CA SER A 203 -6.06 -11.72 -5.15
C SER A 203 -5.50 -11.81 -6.57
N THR A 204 -5.89 -10.90 -7.46
CA THR A 204 -5.35 -10.78 -8.83
C THR A 204 -4.96 -9.32 -9.09
N PRO A 205 -3.76 -8.90 -8.68
CA PRO A 205 -3.27 -7.56 -8.99
C PRO A 205 -3.09 -7.39 -10.50
N SER A 206 -3.44 -6.21 -11.01
CA SER A 206 -3.25 -5.84 -12.40
C SER A 206 -2.92 -4.36 -12.53
N MET A 207 -2.24 -4.03 -13.63
CA MET A 207 -2.04 -2.64 -14.04
C MET A 207 -2.34 -2.45 -15.52
N ASP A 208 -2.96 -1.32 -15.83
CA ASP A 208 -3.09 -0.77 -17.18
C ASP A 208 -2.00 0.29 -17.37
N ILE A 209 -1.06 0.01 -18.26
CA ILE A 209 0.13 0.82 -18.53
C ILE A 209 0.03 1.36 -19.96
N PRO A 210 -0.48 2.59 -20.16
CA PRO A 210 -0.46 3.23 -21.46
C PRO A 210 0.96 3.67 -21.82
N LEU A 211 1.31 3.54 -23.11
CA LEU A 211 2.61 3.93 -23.63
C LEU A 211 2.59 5.36 -24.22
N THR A 212 3.76 5.98 -24.33
CA THR A 212 3.95 7.32 -24.93
C THR A 212 4.93 7.31 -26.09
N GLY A 213 4.71 8.22 -27.06
CA GLY A 213 5.63 8.44 -28.17
C GLY A 213 5.68 7.27 -29.16
N MET A 214 6.86 6.96 -29.67
CA MET A 214 7.08 5.88 -30.66
C MET A 214 6.64 4.51 -30.13
N ALA A 215 6.69 4.28 -28.82
CA ALA A 215 6.22 3.06 -28.18
C ALA A 215 4.69 2.87 -28.25
N ALA A 216 3.92 3.93 -28.49
CA ALA A 216 2.46 3.85 -28.62
C ALA A 216 2.01 3.42 -30.02
N GLU A 217 2.85 3.61 -31.04
CA GLU A 217 2.54 3.32 -32.45
C GLU A 217 3.25 2.06 -32.96
N ASP A 218 4.50 1.83 -32.52
CA ASP A 218 5.30 0.68 -32.94
C ASP A 218 5.16 -0.51 -31.98
N GLU A 219 4.74 -1.65 -32.53
CA GLU A 219 4.59 -2.91 -31.81
C GLU A 219 5.94 -3.50 -31.37
N GLY A 220 7.03 -3.24 -32.11
CA GLY A 220 8.37 -3.74 -31.79
C GLY A 220 8.91 -3.12 -30.49
N VAL A 221 8.80 -1.79 -30.38
CA VAL A 221 9.20 -1.04 -29.19
C VAL A 221 8.30 -1.37 -28.00
N ALA A 222 6.98 -1.46 -28.21
CA ALA A 222 6.03 -1.84 -27.16
C ALA A 222 6.32 -3.25 -26.59
N ARG A 223 6.72 -4.20 -27.46
CA ARG A 223 7.13 -5.54 -27.04
C ARG A 223 8.44 -5.55 -26.26
N HIS A 224 9.38 -4.68 -26.61
CA HIS A 224 10.61 -4.52 -25.84
C HIS A 224 10.31 -4.02 -24.43
N VAL A 225 9.52 -2.96 -24.29
CA VAL A 225 9.09 -2.41 -22.98
C VAL A 225 8.31 -3.46 -22.18
N ALA A 226 7.41 -4.22 -22.81
CA ALA A 226 6.70 -5.31 -22.13
C ALA A 226 7.67 -6.39 -21.60
N SER A 227 8.71 -6.74 -22.35
CA SER A 227 9.73 -7.68 -21.91
C SER A 227 10.65 -7.15 -20.81
N GLU A 228 10.80 -5.82 -20.69
CA GLU A 228 11.51 -5.21 -19.57
C GLU A 228 10.69 -5.23 -18.28
N ILE A 229 9.36 -5.16 -18.40
CA ILE A 229 8.44 -5.18 -17.26
C ILE A 229 8.23 -6.62 -16.75
N GLU A 230 8.07 -7.58 -17.65
CA GLU A 230 7.79 -8.99 -17.31
C GLU A 230 8.95 -9.64 -16.51
N VAL A 231 8.65 -10.17 -15.32
CA VAL A 231 9.62 -10.97 -14.58
C VAL A 231 9.94 -12.22 -15.37
N THR A 232 11.23 -12.38 -15.64
CA THR A 232 11.74 -13.58 -16.26
C THR A 232 12.50 -14.40 -15.23
N SER A 233 11.96 -15.57 -14.94
CA SER A 233 12.65 -16.57 -14.12
C SER A 233 13.60 -17.41 -14.98
N LEU A 234 14.59 -18.02 -14.35
CA LEU A 234 15.52 -18.91 -15.06
C LEU A 234 14.80 -20.11 -15.70
N LEU A 235 13.71 -20.60 -15.10
CA LEU A 235 12.90 -21.68 -15.67
C LEU A 235 12.24 -21.31 -17.00
N ASP A 236 11.90 -20.04 -17.18
CA ASP A 236 11.22 -19.60 -18.40
C ASP A 236 12.15 -19.65 -19.61
N ILE A 237 13.45 -19.41 -19.39
CA ILE A 237 14.45 -19.28 -20.45
C ILE A 237 15.34 -20.52 -20.60
N ALA A 238 15.64 -21.24 -19.51
CA ALA A 238 16.65 -22.28 -19.50
C ALA A 238 16.19 -23.57 -18.80
N SER A 239 16.66 -24.72 -19.29
CA SER A 239 16.55 -25.99 -18.57
C SER A 239 17.68 -26.11 -17.57
N VAL A 240 17.35 -26.57 -16.36
CA VAL A 240 18.32 -26.77 -15.28
C VAL A 240 18.43 -28.27 -15.01
N GLU A 241 19.60 -28.83 -15.32
CA GLU A 241 19.93 -30.23 -15.07
C GLU A 241 20.92 -30.35 -13.92
N THR A 242 20.75 -31.40 -13.11
CA THR A 242 21.65 -31.71 -12.01
C THR A 242 22.56 -32.86 -12.42
N ASP A 243 23.87 -32.61 -12.45
CA ASP A 243 24.88 -33.64 -12.66
C ASP A 243 25.39 -34.08 -11.28
N ILE A 244 24.88 -35.23 -10.83
CA ILE A 244 25.19 -35.83 -9.53
C ILE A 244 26.67 -36.27 -9.48
N THR A 245 27.23 -36.68 -10.61
CA THR A 245 28.59 -37.26 -10.69
C THR A 245 29.65 -36.20 -10.44
N ASN A 246 29.47 -35.03 -11.06
CA ASN A 246 30.40 -33.91 -10.93
C ASN A 246 29.93 -32.85 -9.92
N MET A 247 28.83 -33.12 -9.21
CA MET A 247 28.22 -32.21 -8.22
C MET A 247 28.06 -30.78 -8.77
N ARG A 248 27.53 -30.68 -10.01
CA ARG A 248 27.37 -29.42 -10.73
C ARG A 248 25.95 -29.26 -11.27
N LEU A 249 25.55 -28.02 -11.43
CA LEU A 249 24.31 -27.62 -12.08
C LEU A 249 24.63 -27.16 -13.49
N VAL A 250 23.98 -27.77 -14.48
CA VAL A 250 24.11 -27.40 -15.90
C VAL A 250 22.83 -26.69 -16.30
N VAL A 251 22.95 -25.41 -16.62
CA VAL A 251 21.85 -24.60 -17.11
C VAL A 251 22.03 -24.45 -18.62
N THR A 252 21.04 -24.92 -19.39
CA THR A 252 21.02 -24.82 -20.85
C THR A 252 20.03 -23.74 -21.28
N PRO A 253 20.51 -22.53 -21.60
CA PRO A 253 19.81 -21.49 -22.35
C PRO A 253 19.02 -21.97 -23.56
N ASN A 254 17.79 -21.50 -23.74
CA ASN A 254 17.09 -21.58 -25.03
C ASN A 254 17.24 -20.26 -25.80
N THR A 255 17.95 -20.29 -26.93
CA THR A 255 18.28 -19.11 -27.76
C THR A 255 17.05 -18.35 -28.23
N ARG A 256 15.99 -19.04 -28.67
CA ARG A 256 14.76 -18.41 -29.17
C ARG A 256 14.06 -17.57 -28.10
N LYS A 257 14.07 -18.05 -26.85
CA LYS A 257 13.43 -17.34 -25.73
C LYS A 257 14.28 -16.18 -25.21
N MET A 258 15.61 -16.29 -25.36
CA MET A 258 16.54 -15.19 -25.04
C MET A 258 16.42 -14.03 -26.02
N GLU A 259 16.34 -14.31 -27.32
CA GLU A 259 16.17 -13.29 -28.36
C GLU A 259 14.85 -12.53 -28.22
N GLN A 260 13.75 -13.24 -27.95
CA GLN A 260 12.43 -12.61 -27.71
C GLN A 260 12.41 -11.70 -26.47
N ARG A 261 13.27 -11.96 -25.49
CA ARG A 261 13.34 -11.20 -24.23
C ARG A 261 14.49 -10.18 -24.18
N GLY A 262 15.29 -10.11 -25.26
CA GLY A 262 16.49 -9.27 -25.34
C GLY A 262 17.44 -9.53 -24.17
N LEU A 263 17.85 -10.79 -24.00
CA LEU A 263 18.75 -11.23 -22.93
C LEU A 263 20.01 -11.86 -23.52
N GLU A 264 21.16 -11.47 -23.01
CA GLU A 264 22.44 -12.11 -23.34
C GLU A 264 22.85 -13.12 -22.27
N ALA A 265 23.65 -14.12 -22.67
CA ALA A 265 24.14 -15.14 -21.73
C ALA A 265 25.02 -14.54 -20.62
N GLU A 266 25.65 -13.39 -20.87
CA GLU A 266 26.47 -12.64 -19.90
C GLU A 266 25.62 -12.06 -18.77
N ASP A 267 24.45 -11.47 -19.08
CA ASP A 267 23.52 -10.92 -18.08
C ASP A 267 23.06 -11.97 -17.06
N ILE A 268 22.89 -13.21 -17.53
CA ILE A 268 22.46 -14.34 -16.69
C ILE A 268 23.58 -14.72 -15.72
N VAL A 269 24.83 -14.74 -16.19
CA VAL A 269 25.99 -15.06 -15.35
C VAL A 269 26.20 -13.97 -14.28
N ASP A 270 26.07 -12.70 -14.64
CA ASP A 270 26.17 -11.59 -13.70
C ASP A 270 25.08 -11.61 -12.61
N ARG A 271 23.87 -12.03 -12.97
CA ARG A 271 22.76 -12.17 -12.03
C ARG A 271 22.90 -13.40 -11.14
N LEU A 272 23.33 -14.53 -11.68
CA LEU A 272 23.59 -15.74 -10.90
C LEU A 272 24.74 -15.54 -9.90
N ASN A 273 25.76 -14.77 -10.27
CA ASN A 273 26.87 -14.42 -9.38
C ASN A 273 26.47 -13.51 -8.20
N LYS A 274 25.31 -12.83 -8.26
CA LYS A 274 24.79 -12.02 -7.13
C LYS A 274 24.14 -12.88 -6.04
N ILE A 275 23.84 -14.15 -6.32
CA ILE A 275 23.20 -15.07 -5.36
C ILE A 275 24.25 -15.58 -4.36
N LYS A 276 23.98 -15.41 -3.06
CA LYS A 276 24.91 -15.76 -1.97
C LYS A 276 25.35 -17.24 -1.99
N GLN A 277 24.49 -18.14 -2.45
CA GLN A 277 24.73 -19.59 -2.50
C GLN A 277 25.54 -20.03 -3.72
N VAL A 278 25.64 -19.20 -4.77
CA VAL A 278 26.22 -19.56 -6.09
C VAL A 278 27.41 -18.65 -6.44
N ARG A 279 27.76 -17.75 -5.52
CA ARG A 279 28.70 -16.65 -5.72
C ARG A 279 30.09 -17.18 -6.12
N GLY A 280 30.52 -16.88 -7.35
CA GLY A 280 31.88 -17.15 -7.83
C GLY A 280 32.09 -18.55 -8.42
N MET A 281 31.05 -19.37 -8.56
CA MET A 281 31.15 -20.73 -9.10
C MET A 281 30.45 -20.92 -10.45
N VAL A 282 30.08 -19.82 -11.12
CA VAL A 282 29.41 -19.83 -12.42
C VAL A 282 30.47 -19.72 -13.53
N LYS A 283 30.65 -20.79 -14.31
CA LYS A 283 31.52 -20.81 -15.50
C LYS A 283 30.67 -20.89 -16.76
N LEU A 284 31.01 -20.04 -17.71
CA LEU A 284 30.41 -20.02 -19.04
C LEU A 284 31.20 -21.00 -19.93
N SER A 285 30.60 -22.15 -20.25
CA SER A 285 31.20 -23.17 -21.11
C SER A 285 30.43 -23.22 -22.43
N GLY A 286 30.75 -22.29 -23.34
CA GLY A 286 30.08 -22.16 -24.63
C GLY A 286 28.63 -21.69 -24.48
N TYR A 287 27.66 -22.54 -24.84
CA TYR A 287 26.23 -22.23 -24.70
C TYR A 287 25.64 -22.63 -23.35
N GLN A 288 26.38 -23.32 -22.49
CA GLN A 288 25.90 -23.81 -21.20
C GLN A 288 26.55 -23.06 -20.04
N ILE A 289 25.75 -22.77 -19.02
CA ILE A 289 26.21 -22.16 -17.78
C ILE A 289 26.37 -23.29 -16.76
N VAL A 290 27.60 -23.50 -16.30
CA VAL A 290 27.96 -24.55 -15.34
C VAL A 290 28.21 -23.92 -13.98
N ILE A 291 27.48 -24.38 -12.98
CA ILE A 291 27.63 -23.98 -11.58
C ILE A 291 28.29 -25.14 -10.83
N THR A 292 29.52 -24.96 -10.36
CA THR A 292 30.23 -25.97 -9.54
C THR A 292 29.92 -25.80 -8.05
N SER A 293 30.02 -26.87 -7.25
CA SER A 293 29.97 -26.81 -5.78
C SER A 293 31.38 -26.94 -5.20
N ASP A 294 31.75 -26.12 -4.21
CA ASP A 294 33.03 -26.23 -3.50
C ASP A 294 33.09 -27.47 -2.57
N GLU A 295 31.94 -27.94 -2.09
CA GLU A 295 31.84 -29.11 -1.22
C GLU A 295 30.86 -30.17 -1.78
N PRO A 296 31.20 -31.47 -1.72
CA PRO A 296 30.32 -32.54 -2.16
C PRO A 296 29.25 -32.84 -1.09
N SER A 297 28.23 -32.00 -1.01
CA SER A 297 27.06 -32.21 -0.15
C SER A 297 25.76 -32.12 -0.94
N TYR A 298 24.97 -33.21 -0.96
CA TYR A 298 23.66 -33.26 -1.61
C TYR A 298 22.69 -32.17 -1.13
N LYS A 299 22.75 -31.82 0.16
CA LYS A 299 21.90 -30.79 0.75
C LYS A 299 22.22 -29.39 0.19
N LYS A 300 23.51 -29.10 -0.04
CA LYS A 300 23.94 -27.86 -0.68
C LYS A 300 23.55 -27.83 -2.16
N LEU A 301 23.68 -28.95 -2.87
CA LEU A 301 23.27 -29.03 -4.27
C LEU A 301 21.77 -28.79 -4.47
N GLN A 302 20.93 -29.35 -3.59
CA GLN A 302 19.48 -29.09 -3.58
C GLN A 302 19.18 -27.61 -3.25
N ALA A 303 19.84 -27.05 -2.23
CA ALA A 303 19.66 -25.64 -1.88
C ALA A 303 20.11 -24.68 -3.01
N MET A 304 21.16 -25.04 -3.74
CA MET A 304 21.58 -24.30 -4.94
C MET A 304 20.57 -24.47 -6.08
N TYR A 305 20.04 -25.67 -6.31
CA TYR A 305 18.99 -25.89 -7.30
C TYR A 305 17.75 -25.06 -6.98
N ASP A 306 17.29 -25.05 -5.73
CA ASP A 306 16.12 -24.27 -5.32
C ASP A 306 16.37 -22.74 -5.44
N ALA A 307 17.58 -22.28 -5.14
CA ALA A 307 17.98 -20.88 -5.30
C ALA A 307 18.10 -20.47 -6.77
N VAL A 308 18.63 -21.34 -7.62
CA VAL A 308 18.77 -21.13 -9.07
C VAL A 308 17.40 -21.19 -9.76
N LYS A 309 16.51 -22.07 -9.29
CA LYS A 309 15.13 -22.21 -9.76
C LYS A 309 14.30 -20.95 -9.48
N THR A 310 14.50 -20.31 -8.34
CA THR A 310 13.78 -19.09 -7.93
C THR A 310 14.49 -17.80 -8.36
N ALA A 311 15.63 -17.92 -9.04
CA ALA A 311 16.41 -16.78 -9.50
C ALA A 311 15.64 -15.99 -10.57
N LYS A 312 15.40 -14.71 -10.28
CA LYS A 312 14.87 -13.73 -11.22
C LYS A 312 16.03 -13.06 -11.95
N ILE A 313 15.97 -13.06 -13.27
CA ILE A 313 17.08 -12.58 -14.12
C ILE A 313 16.83 -11.13 -14.54
N LYS A 314 15.63 -10.87 -15.08
CA LYS A 314 15.18 -9.58 -15.62
C LYS A 314 13.72 -9.36 -15.25
N GLY A 315 13.29 -8.11 -15.22
CA GLY A 315 11.91 -7.72 -14.93
C GLY A 315 11.72 -7.04 -13.57
N ILE A 316 10.53 -6.47 -13.39
CA ILE A 316 10.15 -5.78 -12.16
C ILE A 316 9.53 -6.78 -11.18
N ASP A 317 10.05 -6.84 -9.95
CA ASP A 317 9.48 -7.67 -8.90
C ASP A 317 7.98 -7.45 -8.72
N GLY A 318 7.19 -8.52 -8.79
CA GLY A 318 5.74 -8.48 -8.55
C GLY A 318 4.90 -8.58 -9.82
N ILE A 319 5.50 -8.50 -11.02
CA ILE A 319 4.80 -8.62 -12.30
C ILE A 319 5.13 -9.95 -12.97
N SER A 320 4.17 -10.88 -13.02
CA SER A 320 4.36 -12.22 -13.60
C SER A 320 4.28 -12.21 -15.12
N ARG A 321 3.37 -11.41 -15.70
CA ARG A 321 3.11 -11.40 -17.14
C ARG A 321 2.75 -10.01 -17.63
N ALA A 322 3.26 -9.62 -18.80
CA ALA A 322 2.90 -8.39 -19.49
C ALA A 322 2.31 -8.71 -20.88
N VAL A 323 1.11 -8.22 -21.16
CA VAL A 323 0.39 -8.50 -22.41
C VAL A 323 0.09 -7.20 -23.14
N LEU A 324 0.38 -7.15 -24.43
CA LEU A 324 0.06 -6.02 -25.28
C LEU A 324 -1.41 -6.07 -25.70
N SER A 325 -2.09 -4.93 -25.56
CA SER A 325 -3.46 -4.72 -26.02
C SER A 325 -3.52 -3.41 -26.80
N ARG A 326 -4.29 -3.38 -27.88
CA ARG A 326 -4.48 -2.17 -28.68
C ARG A 326 -5.87 -1.61 -28.42
N VAL A 327 -5.94 -0.41 -27.85
CA VAL A 327 -7.21 0.26 -27.53
C VAL A 327 -7.14 1.70 -28.07
N GLY A 328 -8.09 2.06 -28.94
CA GLY A 328 -8.19 3.43 -29.47
C GLY A 328 -7.04 3.86 -30.39
N GLY A 329 -6.35 2.91 -31.04
CA GLY A 329 -5.26 3.20 -31.97
C GLY A 329 -3.85 3.15 -31.34
N SER A 330 -3.74 3.33 -30.02
CA SER A 330 -2.50 3.22 -29.24
C SER A 330 -2.30 1.86 -28.59
N TRP A 331 -1.05 1.43 -28.45
CA TRP A 331 -0.66 0.26 -27.67
C TRP A 331 -0.68 0.56 -26.16
N LYS A 332 -1.28 -0.35 -25.40
CA LYS A 332 -1.22 -0.39 -23.93
C LYS A 332 -0.71 -1.75 -23.47
N ILE A 333 -0.03 -1.78 -22.33
CA ILE A 333 0.40 -3.01 -21.67
C ILE A 333 -0.54 -3.28 -20.51
N ILE A 334 -1.12 -4.47 -20.47
CA ILE A 334 -1.88 -4.97 -19.32
C ILE A 334 -0.98 -5.97 -18.60
N THR A 335 -0.80 -5.79 -17.30
CA THR A 335 0.07 -6.66 -16.49
C THR A 335 -0.74 -7.52 -15.54
N GLU A 336 -0.24 -8.73 -15.30
CA GLU A 336 -0.61 -9.58 -14.18
C GLU A 336 0.43 -9.37 -13.08
N GLY A 337 0.01 -8.83 -11.95
CA GLY A 337 0.90 -8.24 -10.96
C GLY A 337 0.77 -6.73 -10.86
N SER A 338 1.31 -6.17 -9.78
CA SER A 338 1.42 -4.73 -9.62
C SER A 338 2.75 -4.36 -8.95
N ASN A 339 3.40 -3.36 -9.52
CA ASN A 339 4.55 -2.66 -8.93
C ASN A 339 4.66 -1.24 -9.53
N LEU A 340 3.77 -0.36 -9.11
CA LEU A 340 3.63 1.00 -9.59
C LEU A 340 4.93 1.81 -9.44
N LYS A 341 5.66 1.62 -8.33
CA LYS A 341 6.87 2.39 -8.03
C LYS A 341 7.98 2.19 -9.07
N GLU A 342 8.19 0.94 -9.51
CA GLU A 342 9.24 0.64 -10.49
C GLU A 342 8.74 0.86 -11.92
N VAL A 343 7.45 0.58 -12.21
CA VAL A 343 6.85 0.82 -13.53
C VAL A 343 6.91 2.30 -13.93
N LEU A 344 6.72 3.23 -13.00
CA LEU A 344 6.77 4.67 -13.29
C LEU A 344 8.17 5.18 -13.70
N LYS A 345 9.24 4.42 -13.45
CA LYS A 345 10.61 4.80 -13.81
C LYS A 345 11.02 4.37 -15.21
N ILE A 346 10.22 3.53 -15.87
CA ILE A 346 10.56 2.97 -17.18
C ILE A 346 10.32 4.00 -18.28
N GLU A 347 11.29 4.11 -19.19
CA GLU A 347 11.19 4.97 -20.36
C GLU A 347 10.17 4.40 -21.36
N GLY A 348 9.30 5.26 -21.89
CA GLY A 348 8.22 4.86 -22.82
C GLY A 348 6.87 4.58 -22.15
N VAL A 349 6.82 4.50 -20.81
CA VAL A 349 5.57 4.43 -20.04
C VAL A 349 4.99 5.83 -19.79
N ASN A 350 3.69 6.00 -20.01
CA ASN A 350 2.99 7.24 -19.71
C ASN A 350 2.62 7.32 -18.22
N ALA A 351 3.53 7.83 -17.39
CA ALA A 351 3.38 7.96 -15.95
C ALA A 351 2.05 8.62 -15.52
N ASN A 352 1.53 9.59 -16.29
CA ASN A 352 0.32 10.34 -15.94
C ASN A 352 -0.99 9.55 -16.11
N LYS A 353 -0.95 8.41 -16.80
CA LYS A 353 -2.15 7.61 -17.12
C LYS A 353 -2.04 6.15 -16.66
N VAL A 354 -0.96 5.78 -15.96
CA VAL A 354 -0.85 4.43 -15.39
C VAL A 354 -1.91 4.22 -14.33
N MET A 355 -2.64 3.11 -14.42
CA MET A 355 -3.66 2.72 -13.46
C MET A 355 -3.32 1.35 -12.88
N THR A 356 -3.57 1.15 -11.59
CA THR A 356 -3.48 -0.15 -10.94
C THR A 356 -4.71 -0.39 -10.09
N ASN A 357 -5.08 -1.65 -9.95
CA ASN A 357 -6.16 -2.08 -9.09
C ASN A 357 -5.71 -2.25 -7.61
N SER A 358 -4.41 -2.10 -7.32
CA SER A 358 -3.86 -2.19 -5.97
C SER A 358 -3.97 -0.85 -5.23
N ILE A 359 -5.02 -0.69 -4.42
CA ILE A 359 -5.36 0.59 -3.77
C ILE A 359 -4.28 1.06 -2.78
N LEU A 360 -3.75 0.16 -1.95
CA LEU A 360 -2.74 0.52 -0.95
C LEU A 360 -1.41 0.90 -1.61
N GLU A 361 -1.10 0.31 -2.75
CA GLU A 361 0.07 0.70 -3.53
C GLU A 361 -0.09 2.09 -4.16
N VAL A 362 -1.30 2.44 -4.62
CA VAL A 362 -1.63 3.80 -5.05
C VAL A 362 -1.45 4.78 -3.88
N ALA A 363 -1.90 4.42 -2.68
CA ALA A 363 -1.74 5.26 -1.49
C ALA A 363 -0.26 5.52 -1.16
N ASP A 364 0.59 4.48 -1.26
CA ASP A 364 2.01 4.55 -0.94
C ASP A 364 2.82 5.37 -1.97
N VAL A 365 2.43 5.35 -3.25
CA VAL A 365 3.18 6.00 -4.35
C VAL A 365 2.62 7.36 -4.73
N LEU A 366 1.29 7.48 -4.88
CA LEU A 366 0.61 8.68 -5.38
C LEU A 366 -0.11 9.47 -4.28
N GLY A 367 -0.32 8.88 -3.11
CA GLY A 367 -0.94 9.53 -1.95
C GLY A 367 -2.42 9.21 -1.75
N ILE A 368 -2.99 9.80 -0.69
CA ILE A 368 -4.32 9.42 -0.17
C ILE A 368 -5.46 9.85 -1.09
N GLU A 369 -5.41 11.04 -1.70
CA GLU A 369 -6.43 11.48 -2.65
C GLU A 369 -6.44 10.65 -3.94
N ALA A 370 -5.28 10.18 -4.38
CA ALA A 370 -5.18 9.23 -5.49
C ALA A 370 -5.83 7.90 -5.10
N ALA A 371 -5.59 7.41 -3.87
CA ALA A 371 -6.21 6.19 -3.36
C ALA A 371 -7.73 6.34 -3.22
N ARG A 372 -8.24 7.47 -2.71
CA ARG A 372 -9.67 7.80 -2.63
C ARG A 372 -10.35 7.70 -4.00
N ASN A 373 -9.76 8.35 -5.01
CA ASN A 373 -10.27 8.28 -6.38
C ASN A 373 -10.13 6.88 -6.99
N SER A 374 -9.09 6.13 -6.63
CA SER A 374 -8.91 4.74 -7.03
C SER A 374 -10.01 3.83 -6.47
N ILE A 375 -10.38 4.00 -5.19
CA ILE A 375 -11.50 3.27 -4.56
C ILE A 375 -12.79 3.54 -5.31
N ILE A 376 -13.09 4.81 -5.62
CA ILE A 376 -14.31 5.21 -6.32
C ILE A 376 -14.36 4.56 -7.71
N ARG A 377 -13.29 4.68 -8.50
CA ARG A 377 -13.23 4.11 -9.85
C ARG A 377 -13.35 2.59 -9.85
N GLU A 378 -12.65 1.92 -8.93
CA GLU A 378 -12.64 0.47 -8.85
C GLU A 378 -14.01 -0.08 -8.42
N ALA A 379 -14.64 0.54 -7.41
CA ALA A 379 -15.97 0.15 -6.94
C ALA A 379 -17.03 0.38 -8.02
N MET A 380 -17.00 1.54 -8.71
CA MET A 380 -17.90 1.82 -9.83
C MET A 380 -17.68 0.87 -11.01
N GLY A 381 -16.42 0.59 -11.38
CA GLY A 381 -16.07 -0.35 -12.44
C GLY A 381 -16.60 -1.75 -12.14
N THR A 382 -16.39 -2.23 -10.92
CA THR A 382 -16.84 -3.55 -10.46
C THR A 382 -18.36 -3.69 -10.48
N LEU A 383 -19.09 -2.65 -10.06
CA LEU A 383 -20.57 -2.64 -10.08
C LEU A 383 -21.11 -2.52 -11.51
N GLY A 384 -20.49 -1.67 -12.34
CA GLY A 384 -20.85 -1.48 -13.74
C GLY A 384 -20.64 -2.72 -14.60
N GLU A 385 -19.56 -3.48 -14.38
CA GLU A 385 -19.32 -4.77 -15.04
C GLU A 385 -20.39 -5.82 -14.69
N ALA A 386 -20.96 -5.74 -13.48
CA ALA A 386 -22.07 -6.60 -13.08
C ALA A 386 -23.43 -6.16 -13.66
N GLY A 387 -23.48 -4.97 -14.27
CA GLY A 387 -24.72 -4.35 -14.76
C GLY A 387 -25.60 -3.80 -13.64
N LEU A 388 -25.01 -3.49 -12.49
CA LEU A 388 -25.69 -2.92 -11.32
C LEU A 388 -25.35 -1.43 -11.26
N ASP A 389 -26.37 -0.60 -11.13
CA ASP A 389 -26.20 0.86 -11.06
C ASP A 389 -26.38 1.32 -9.61
N VAL A 390 -25.36 1.96 -9.07
CA VAL A 390 -25.34 2.56 -7.74
C VAL A 390 -24.85 3.98 -7.90
N ASP A 391 -25.56 4.92 -7.27
CA ASP A 391 -25.19 6.33 -7.36
C ASP A 391 -23.78 6.56 -6.79
N ILE A 392 -22.96 7.29 -7.54
CA ILE A 392 -21.57 7.59 -7.19
C ILE A 392 -21.43 8.25 -5.81
N ARG A 393 -22.45 8.99 -5.34
CA ARG A 393 -22.40 9.68 -4.05
C ARG A 393 -22.28 8.72 -2.87
N HIS A 394 -22.88 7.53 -2.97
CA HIS A 394 -22.77 6.50 -1.93
C HIS A 394 -21.35 5.93 -1.87
N ILE A 395 -20.75 5.70 -3.04
CA ILE A 395 -19.36 5.21 -3.16
C ILE A 395 -18.38 6.29 -2.70
N MET A 396 -18.61 7.56 -3.04
CA MET A 396 -17.81 8.69 -2.56
C MET A 396 -17.83 8.78 -1.04
N LEU A 397 -19.01 8.68 -0.41
CA LEU A 397 -19.13 8.71 1.04
C LEU A 397 -18.32 7.60 1.72
N VAL A 398 -18.34 6.40 1.13
CA VAL A 398 -17.55 5.26 1.61
C VAL A 398 -16.05 5.49 1.42
N ALA A 399 -15.63 5.96 0.25
CA ALA A 399 -14.23 6.25 -0.04
C ALA A 399 -13.66 7.35 0.88
N ASP A 400 -14.45 8.41 1.14
CA ASP A 400 -14.08 9.49 2.05
C ASP A 400 -13.95 8.97 3.49
N LEU A 401 -14.91 8.14 3.95
CA LEU A 401 -14.84 7.51 5.27
C LEU A 401 -13.60 6.62 5.43
N MET A 402 -13.23 5.88 4.38
CA MET A 402 -12.05 5.01 4.38
C MET A 402 -10.73 5.77 4.38
N THR A 403 -10.71 7.03 3.95
CA THR A 403 -9.48 7.82 3.72
C THR A 403 -9.33 9.03 4.66
N ASN A 404 -10.35 9.35 5.46
CA ASN A 404 -10.43 10.55 6.32
C ASN A 404 -9.23 10.76 7.26
N ASP A 405 -8.63 9.68 7.79
CA ASP A 405 -7.54 9.78 8.76
C ASP A 405 -6.14 9.89 8.14
N GLY A 406 -6.05 10.20 6.84
CA GLY A 406 -4.79 10.28 6.11
C GLY A 406 -4.13 8.92 5.83
N GLN A 407 -4.87 7.83 6.00
CA GLN A 407 -4.48 6.45 5.65
C GLN A 407 -5.72 5.70 5.18
N VAL A 408 -5.57 4.80 4.21
CA VAL A 408 -6.67 3.92 3.78
C VAL A 408 -6.93 2.86 4.84
N LYS A 409 -8.14 2.85 5.40
CA LYS A 409 -8.57 1.90 6.44
C LYS A 409 -9.68 1.00 5.92
N ALA A 410 -9.64 -0.27 6.34
CA ALA A 410 -10.73 -1.21 6.13
C ALA A 410 -12.01 -0.74 6.86
N ILE A 411 -13.19 -1.03 6.32
CA ILE A 411 -14.46 -0.67 6.99
C ILE A 411 -14.70 -1.52 8.26
N GLY A 412 -14.23 -2.77 8.25
CA GLY A 412 -14.46 -3.76 9.31
C GLY A 412 -13.72 -3.50 10.63
N ARG A 413 -13.66 -4.54 11.47
CA ARG A 413 -13.14 -4.47 12.86
C ARG A 413 -11.71 -3.95 13.02
N HIS A 414 -10.84 -4.10 12.02
CA HIS A 414 -9.44 -3.64 12.13
C HIS A 414 -9.25 -2.19 11.68
N GLY A 415 -10.28 -1.55 11.13
CA GLY A 415 -10.21 -0.17 10.62
C GLY A 415 -11.29 0.71 11.23
N VAL A 416 -12.23 1.19 10.42
CA VAL A 416 -13.19 2.24 10.79
C VAL A 416 -14.08 1.81 11.97
N SER A 417 -14.67 0.61 11.91
CA SER A 417 -15.63 0.17 12.93
C SER A 417 -14.98 -0.13 14.28
N GLY A 418 -13.77 -0.70 14.30
CA GLY A 418 -13.06 -1.00 15.55
C GLY A 418 -12.34 0.19 16.18
N LYS A 419 -12.20 1.31 15.44
CA LYS A 419 -11.62 2.56 15.94
C LYS A 419 -12.67 3.64 16.26
N LYS A 420 -13.96 3.29 16.27
CA LYS A 420 -15.01 4.19 16.77
C LYS A 420 -14.68 4.62 18.21
N SER A 421 -15.00 5.87 18.53
CA SER A 421 -14.77 6.45 19.87
C SER A 421 -15.50 5.66 20.95
N SER A 422 -16.79 5.38 20.73
CA SER A 422 -17.63 4.70 21.71
C SER A 422 -17.22 3.25 21.96
N VAL A 423 -17.20 2.88 23.24
CA VAL A 423 -16.92 1.54 23.71
C VAL A 423 -18.11 0.63 23.43
N LEU A 424 -19.33 1.12 23.72
CA LEU A 424 -20.57 0.38 23.48
C LEU A 424 -20.75 0.09 21.99
N ALA A 425 -20.46 1.07 21.12
CA ALA A 425 -20.53 0.86 19.68
C ALA A 425 -19.53 -0.21 19.20
N ARG A 426 -18.29 -0.22 19.71
CA ARG A 426 -17.29 -1.25 19.38
C ARG A 426 -17.72 -2.62 19.90
N ALA A 427 -18.16 -2.69 21.16
CA ALA A 427 -18.54 -3.92 21.83
C ALA A 427 -19.79 -4.58 21.22
N ALA A 428 -20.73 -3.78 20.72
CA ALA A 428 -21.92 -4.27 20.03
C ALA A 428 -21.65 -4.78 18.61
N PHE A 429 -20.56 -4.34 17.98
CA PHE A 429 -20.20 -4.76 16.62
C PHE A 429 -19.48 -6.12 16.61
N GLU A 430 -18.36 -6.26 17.32
CA GLU A 430 -17.58 -7.51 17.38
C GLU A 430 -16.65 -7.53 18.61
N ILE A 431 -16.20 -8.71 19.07
CA ILE A 431 -15.21 -8.88 20.17
C ILE A 431 -15.62 -8.15 21.48
N THR A 432 -16.89 -8.30 21.87
CA THR A 432 -17.53 -7.60 22.99
C THR A 432 -16.72 -7.63 24.30
N ALA A 433 -16.31 -8.82 24.75
CA ALA A 433 -15.63 -8.98 26.03
C ALA A 433 -14.27 -8.25 26.07
N ALA A 434 -13.50 -8.28 24.98
CA ALA A 434 -12.19 -7.66 24.95
C ALA A 434 -12.30 -6.12 25.00
N HIS A 435 -13.25 -5.54 24.26
CA HIS A 435 -13.46 -4.09 24.26
C HIS A 435 -13.90 -3.58 25.63
N LEU A 436 -14.84 -4.27 26.30
CA LEU A 436 -15.31 -3.87 27.62
C LEU A 436 -14.22 -4.01 28.69
N LEU A 437 -13.46 -5.11 28.67
CA LEU A 437 -12.35 -5.31 29.62
C LEU A 437 -11.25 -4.27 29.42
N HIS A 438 -10.86 -4.00 28.17
CA HIS A 438 -9.86 -2.98 27.86
C HIS A 438 -10.33 -1.58 28.30
N ALA A 439 -11.56 -1.22 27.98
CA ALA A 439 -12.16 0.04 28.40
C ALA A 439 -12.20 0.18 29.93
N ALA A 440 -12.55 -0.89 30.66
CA ALA A 440 -12.54 -0.89 32.12
C ALA A 440 -11.12 -0.76 32.70
N MET A 441 -10.12 -1.39 32.07
CA MET A 441 -8.72 -1.28 32.50
C MET A 441 -8.13 0.11 32.26
N VAL A 442 -8.49 0.75 31.15
CA VAL A 442 -8.00 2.10 30.77
C VAL A 442 -8.81 3.20 31.45
N GLY A 443 -10.05 2.91 31.85
CA GLY A 443 -11.00 3.91 32.33
C GLY A 443 -11.58 4.76 31.20
N GLU A 444 -11.84 4.15 30.03
CA GLU A 444 -12.49 4.83 28.90
C GLU A 444 -13.92 5.25 29.28
N VAL A 445 -14.30 6.46 28.89
CA VAL A 445 -15.64 7.03 29.12
C VAL A 445 -16.39 7.10 27.79
N ASP A 446 -17.65 6.68 27.79
CA ASP A 446 -18.51 6.69 26.61
C ASP A 446 -19.41 7.94 26.61
N SER A 447 -19.40 8.71 25.52
CA SER A 447 -20.13 9.99 25.42
C SER A 447 -21.54 9.87 24.85
N LEU A 448 -21.97 8.69 24.37
CA LEU A 448 -23.31 8.44 23.85
C LEU A 448 -23.69 9.36 22.67
N GLU A 449 -22.71 9.73 21.83
CA GLU A 449 -22.96 10.60 20.68
C GLU A 449 -23.46 9.82 19.46
N GLY A 450 -23.11 8.54 19.35
CA GLY A 450 -23.44 7.70 18.21
C GLY A 450 -24.83 7.07 18.27
N VAL A 451 -25.26 6.55 17.14
CA VAL A 451 -26.58 5.92 16.96
C VAL A 451 -26.71 4.63 17.79
N THR A 452 -25.70 3.73 17.71
CA THR A 452 -25.75 2.41 18.34
C THR A 452 -25.86 2.49 19.86
N GLU A 453 -25.13 3.41 20.45
CA GLU A 453 -25.00 3.64 21.89
C GLU A 453 -26.32 4.14 22.47
N ASN A 454 -26.91 5.13 21.82
CA ASN A 454 -28.21 5.70 22.18
C ASN A 454 -29.31 4.64 22.09
N ILE A 455 -29.31 3.79 21.06
CA ILE A 455 -30.27 2.69 20.94
C ILE A 455 -30.11 1.67 22.09
N ILE A 456 -28.87 1.31 22.45
CA ILE A 456 -28.60 0.35 23.54
C ILE A 456 -29.10 0.90 24.89
N VAL A 457 -28.86 2.19 25.15
CA VAL A 457 -29.26 2.85 26.41
C VAL A 457 -30.75 3.24 26.42
N GLY A 458 -31.41 3.24 25.26
CA GLY A 458 -32.83 3.60 25.13
C GLY A 458 -33.09 5.11 24.95
N GLN A 459 -32.09 5.87 24.53
CA GLN A 459 -32.19 7.29 24.20
C GLN A 459 -32.59 7.50 22.72
N PRO A 460 -33.30 8.58 22.38
CA PRO A 460 -33.58 8.92 20.99
C PRO A 460 -32.28 9.21 20.25
N VAL A 461 -32.16 8.71 19.02
CA VAL A 461 -31.00 8.94 18.16
C VAL A 461 -30.96 10.38 17.65
N THR A 462 -29.77 10.91 17.43
CA THR A 462 -29.52 12.28 16.94
C THR A 462 -29.69 12.45 15.42
N LEU A 463 -30.33 11.48 14.75
CA LEU A 463 -30.58 11.46 13.30
C LEU A 463 -32.06 11.63 12.98
N GLY A 464 -32.37 12.16 11.78
CA GLY A 464 -33.73 12.37 11.33
C GLY A 464 -34.51 13.31 12.25
N THR A 465 -35.66 12.86 12.74
CA THR A 465 -36.54 13.66 13.62
C THR A 465 -35.94 13.95 14.99
N GLY A 466 -35.02 13.11 15.48
CA GLY A 466 -34.35 13.32 16.77
C GLY A 466 -33.31 14.45 16.76
N ALA A 467 -32.95 14.97 15.58
CA ALA A 467 -32.05 16.11 15.44
C ALA A 467 -32.76 17.47 15.59
N VAL A 468 -34.09 17.50 15.59
CA VAL A 468 -34.88 18.74 15.58
C VAL A 468 -35.31 19.12 16.99
N ASN A 469 -34.90 20.31 17.43
CA ASN A 469 -35.37 20.90 18.68
C ASN A 469 -36.54 21.85 18.40
N LEU A 470 -37.68 21.63 19.07
CA LEU A 470 -38.86 22.47 18.96
C LEU A 470 -38.91 23.47 20.12
N ILE A 471 -39.14 24.74 19.79
CA ILE A 471 -39.38 25.79 20.79
C ILE A 471 -40.80 26.30 20.54
N TYR A 472 -41.68 26.10 21.52
CA TYR A 472 -43.03 26.65 21.50
C TYR A 472 -43.15 27.75 22.54
N THR A 473 -43.45 28.97 22.08
CA THR A 473 -43.78 30.08 22.99
C THR A 473 -45.30 30.21 23.07
N PRO A 474 -45.94 29.80 24.18
CA PRO A 474 -47.38 29.95 24.33
C PRO A 474 -47.73 31.44 24.32
N LYS A 475 -48.77 31.82 23.57
CA LYS A 475 -49.35 33.16 23.66
C LYS A 475 -49.99 33.30 25.04
N LYS A 476 -49.56 34.30 25.83
CA LYS A 476 -50.32 34.71 27.02
C LYS A 476 -51.71 35.13 26.55
N GLY A 477 -52.75 34.54 27.12
CA GLY A 477 -54.11 34.94 26.82
C GLY A 477 -54.30 36.42 27.17
N GLU A 478 -54.90 37.17 26.26
CA GLU A 478 -55.55 38.43 26.58
C GLU A 478 -56.77 38.08 27.43
N ASN A 479 -56.58 37.92 28.75
CA ASN A 479 -57.57 37.99 29.84
C ASN A 479 -56.93 37.47 31.14
N GLU A 480 -56.12 38.31 31.77
CA GLU A 480 -55.95 38.36 33.24
C GLU A 480 -56.20 39.80 33.71
#